data_AF-A0A4V2XRW9-F1
#
_entry.id   AF-A0A4V2XRW9-F1
#
_cell.length_a   1.000
_cell.length_b   1.000
_cell.length_c   1.000
_cell.angle_alpha   90.00
_cell.angle_beta   90.00
_cell.angle_gamma   90.00
#
_symmetry.space_group_name_H-M   'P 1'
#
loop_
_entity.id
_entity.type
_entity.pdbx_description
1 polymer ?
#
loop_
_entity_poly.entity_id
_entity_poly.type
_entity_poly.pdbx_seq_one_letter_code
_entity_poly.pdbx_strand_id
1 'polypeptide(L)'
;MCHRYLRALRYLLLMGHESPTIWCSVVAGQYQATLDDLGIVLRGCPDELWEASLYAVRKTDPGTWPPTDRDGRAFEDPVVRERKFQAMTAVWRIAAHALWFTDRDLGVLEAGWAPPEPFSVRDEEAYVVPPTYSREQLFGYLDHCRRRADELFADLTDAHAAADLPEQHRNGGTSLAAILVQGAMHLQLHSAQIRTFLRAQGIRCSDE
;
A
#
# COMPACT_ATOMS: atom_id res chain seq x y z
N MET A 1 -25.10 30.27 32.27
CA MET A 1 -23.83 30.31 31.51
C MET A 1 -22.67 30.22 32.49
N CYS A 2 -21.58 29.54 32.13
CA CYS A 2 -20.26 29.58 32.79
C CYS A 2 -19.98 28.69 34.02
N HIS A 3 -20.09 27.36 33.87
CA HIS A 3 -19.30 26.43 34.72
C HIS A 3 -18.91 25.10 34.03
N ARG A 4 -19.55 24.74 32.91
CA ARG A 4 -19.18 23.53 32.14
C ARG A 4 -18.05 23.72 31.13
N TYR A 5 -17.75 24.96 30.72
CA TYR A 5 -16.65 25.25 29.78
C TYR A 5 -15.26 25.25 30.42
N LEU A 6 -15.14 25.38 31.75
CA LEU A 6 -13.86 25.42 32.45
C LEU A 6 -13.28 24.03 32.79
N ARG A 7 -14.05 22.95 32.62
CA ARG A 7 -13.54 21.57 32.78
C ARG A 7 -12.94 20.99 31.49
N ALA A 8 -13.40 21.43 30.32
CA ALA A 8 -12.85 20.99 29.03
C ALA A 8 -11.46 21.59 28.74
N LEU A 9 -11.21 22.82 29.19
CA LEU A 9 -9.91 23.50 29.05
C LEU A 9 -8.83 23.02 30.03
N ARG A 10 -9.17 22.19 31.02
CA ARG A 10 -8.20 21.65 31.99
C ARG A 10 -7.67 20.26 31.60
N TYR A 11 -8.31 19.57 30.65
CA TYR A 11 -7.81 18.30 30.10
C TYR A 11 -6.96 18.49 28.84
N LEU A 12 -7.21 19.55 28.06
CA LEU A 12 -6.40 19.92 26.89
C LEU A 12 -5.02 20.52 27.23
N LEU A 13 -4.75 20.83 28.51
CA LEU A 13 -3.47 21.36 28.99
C LEU A 13 -2.58 20.31 29.68
N LEU A 14 -3.00 19.04 29.73
CA LEU A 14 -2.27 17.95 30.40
C LEU A 14 -1.86 16.80 29.47
N MET A 15 -2.22 16.87 28.19
CA MET A 15 -1.65 16.02 27.15
C MET A 15 -0.88 16.95 26.24
N GLY A 16 0.42 17.12 26.50
CA GLY A 16 1.30 17.75 25.54
C GLY A 16 1.29 16.90 24.28
N HIS A 17 0.50 17.28 23.27
CA HIS A 17 0.73 16.79 21.92
C HIS A 17 2.08 17.37 21.50
N GLU A 18 3.13 16.58 21.69
CA GLU A 18 4.41 16.85 21.04
C GLU A 18 4.12 16.97 19.54
N SER A 19 4.52 18.09 18.94
CA SER A 19 4.35 18.26 17.50
C SER A 19 5.13 17.15 16.78
N PRO A 20 4.62 16.63 15.66
CA PRO A 20 5.33 15.62 14.87
C PRO A 20 6.75 16.11 14.59
N THR A 21 7.72 15.24 14.82
CA THR A 21 9.13 15.61 14.62
C THR A 21 9.42 15.80 13.13
N ILE A 22 10.57 16.43 12.83
CA ILE A 22 10.94 16.78 11.46
C ILE A 22 10.96 15.51 10.58
N TRP A 23 11.48 14.40 11.09
CA TRP A 23 11.54 13.16 10.32
C TRP A 23 10.13 12.55 10.12
N CYS A 24 9.26 12.55 11.14
CA CYS A 24 7.87 12.09 11.00
C CYS A 24 7.17 12.87 9.88
N SER A 25 7.33 14.19 9.88
CA SER A 25 6.72 15.07 8.86
C SER A 25 7.26 14.78 7.45
N VAL A 26 8.56 14.51 7.32
CA VAL A 26 9.18 14.16 6.02
C VAL A 26 8.69 12.81 5.52
N VAL A 27 8.63 11.78 6.38
CA VAL A 27 8.15 10.45 5.98
C VAL A 27 6.66 10.49 5.65
N ALA A 28 5.84 11.17 6.46
CA ALA A 28 4.43 11.40 6.17
C ALA A 28 4.24 12.10 4.80
N GLY A 29 5.01 13.16 4.55
CA GLY A 29 5.01 13.86 3.27
C GLY A 29 5.40 12.96 2.10
N GLN A 30 6.38 12.05 2.29
CA GLN A 30 6.76 11.09 1.27
C GLN A 30 5.64 10.10 0.95
N TYR A 31 4.94 9.57 1.96
CA TYR A 31 3.76 8.73 1.74
C TYR A 31 2.69 9.48 0.93
N GLN A 32 2.31 10.67 1.35
CA GLN A 32 1.28 11.46 0.67
C GLN A 32 1.66 11.78 -0.78
N ALA A 33 2.88 12.29 -1.00
CA ALA A 33 3.36 12.61 -2.34
C ALA A 33 3.42 11.36 -3.25
N THR A 34 3.78 10.20 -2.70
CA THR A 34 3.85 8.96 -3.49
C THR A 34 2.46 8.37 -3.76
N LEU A 35 1.53 8.47 -2.81
CA LEU A 35 0.12 8.10 -3.04
C LEU A 35 -0.53 9.00 -4.11
N ASP A 36 -0.18 10.29 -4.12
CA ASP A 36 -0.58 11.22 -5.16
C ASP A 36 0.01 10.84 -6.53
N ASP A 37 1.32 10.55 -6.58
CA ASP A 37 2.00 10.06 -7.78
C ASP A 37 1.36 8.77 -8.31
N LEU A 38 1.06 7.81 -7.43
CA LEU A 38 0.37 6.58 -7.78
C LEU A 38 -1.02 6.89 -8.35
N GLY A 39 -1.77 7.79 -7.72
CA GLY A 39 -3.08 8.23 -8.19
C GLY A 39 -3.03 8.87 -9.58
N ILE A 40 -1.99 9.65 -9.86
CA ILE A 40 -1.73 10.27 -11.17
C ILE A 40 -1.48 9.20 -12.23
N VAL A 41 -0.59 8.24 -11.98
CA VAL A 41 -0.27 7.20 -12.97
C VAL A 41 -1.45 6.25 -13.20
N LEU A 42 -2.22 5.93 -12.15
CA LEU A 42 -3.44 5.13 -12.29
C LEU A 42 -4.53 5.86 -13.07
N ARG A 43 -4.65 7.19 -12.92
CA ARG A 43 -5.60 7.99 -13.70
C ARG A 43 -5.17 8.09 -15.17
N GLY A 44 -3.88 8.22 -15.43
CA GLY A 44 -3.34 8.37 -16.78
C GLY A 44 -3.16 7.06 -17.55
N CYS A 45 -3.20 5.90 -16.89
CA CYS A 45 -3.13 4.60 -17.54
C CYS A 45 -4.37 4.38 -18.43
N PRO A 46 -4.24 4.07 -19.74
CA PRO A 46 -5.36 3.68 -20.61
C PRO A 46 -5.97 2.32 -20.23
N ASP A 47 -7.22 2.06 -20.61
CA ASP A 47 -7.92 0.81 -20.26
C ASP A 47 -7.28 -0.42 -20.90
N GLU A 48 -6.77 -0.29 -22.12
CA GLU A 48 -6.07 -1.35 -22.85
C GLU A 48 -4.75 -1.77 -22.18
N LEU A 49 -4.18 -0.92 -21.33
CA LEU A 49 -2.96 -1.21 -20.57
C LEU A 49 -3.23 -1.65 -19.14
N TRP A 50 -4.48 -1.61 -18.66
CA TRP A 50 -4.81 -1.89 -17.27
C TRP A 50 -4.37 -3.30 -16.84
N GLU A 51 -4.62 -4.29 -17.70
CA GLU A 51 -4.21 -5.69 -17.51
C GLU A 51 -2.87 -6.04 -18.16
N ALA A 52 -2.18 -5.07 -18.77
CA ALA A 52 -0.90 -5.31 -19.41
C ALA A 52 0.21 -5.50 -18.37
N SER A 53 0.98 -6.57 -18.54
CA SER A 53 2.15 -6.90 -17.72
C SER A 53 3.27 -5.88 -17.92
N LEU A 54 3.80 -5.33 -16.81
CA LEU A 54 4.97 -4.47 -16.83
C LEU A 54 6.21 -5.19 -17.37
N TYR A 55 6.30 -6.50 -17.11
CA TYR A 55 7.35 -7.40 -17.58
C TYR A 55 6.84 -8.84 -17.59
N ALA A 56 7.42 -9.69 -18.44
CA ALA A 56 7.03 -11.09 -18.56
C ALA A 56 7.37 -11.89 -17.30
N VAL A 57 6.41 -12.67 -16.82
CA VAL A 57 6.58 -13.58 -15.67
C VAL A 57 7.09 -14.92 -16.18
N ARG A 58 8.11 -15.49 -15.51
CA ARG A 58 8.71 -16.77 -15.90
C ARG A 58 8.34 -17.84 -14.91
N LYS A 59 8.09 -19.07 -15.38
CA LYS A 59 7.69 -20.20 -14.52
C LYS A 59 8.77 -20.61 -13.52
N THR A 60 10.01 -20.16 -13.76
CA THR A 60 11.16 -20.31 -12.88
C THR A 60 11.18 -19.29 -11.75
N ASP A 61 10.37 -18.23 -11.82
CA ASP A 61 10.30 -17.21 -10.78
C ASP A 61 9.58 -17.83 -9.54
N PRO A 62 10.17 -17.76 -8.34
CA PRO A 62 9.62 -18.42 -7.16
C PRO A 62 8.19 -17.97 -6.83
N GLY A 63 7.33 -18.92 -6.46
CA GLY A 63 5.97 -18.60 -6.01
C GLY A 63 5.01 -18.14 -7.12
N THR A 64 5.35 -18.30 -8.39
CA THR A 64 4.50 -17.83 -9.52
C THR A 64 3.81 -18.96 -10.29
N TRP A 65 4.28 -20.20 -10.16
CA TRP A 65 3.79 -21.35 -10.92
C TRP A 65 3.53 -22.60 -10.07
N PRO A 66 2.39 -23.30 -10.28
CA PRO A 66 1.25 -22.93 -11.12
C PRO A 66 0.38 -21.85 -10.46
N PRO A 67 -0.21 -20.89 -11.21
CA PRO A 67 -1.06 -19.87 -10.62
C PRO A 67 -2.42 -20.45 -10.18
N THR A 68 -2.95 -19.95 -9.06
CA THR A 68 -4.25 -20.31 -8.51
C THR A 68 -5.11 -19.07 -8.25
N ASP A 69 -6.42 -19.26 -8.05
CA ASP A 69 -7.26 -18.25 -7.43
C ASP A 69 -7.03 -18.20 -5.90
N ARG A 70 -7.79 -17.34 -5.20
CA ARG A 70 -7.72 -17.17 -3.74
C ARG A 70 -8.14 -18.41 -2.95
N ASP A 71 -8.89 -19.32 -3.56
CA ASP A 71 -9.33 -20.57 -2.95
C ASP A 71 -8.32 -21.70 -3.20
N GLY A 72 -7.18 -21.39 -3.82
CA GLY A 72 -6.15 -22.37 -4.20
C GLY A 72 -6.54 -23.22 -5.41
N ARG A 73 -7.57 -22.83 -6.18
CA ARG A 73 -8.02 -23.58 -7.35
C ARG A 73 -7.16 -23.20 -8.56
N ALA A 74 -6.74 -24.21 -9.31
CA ALA A 74 -6.01 -23.99 -10.54
C ALA A 74 -6.92 -23.42 -11.63
N PHE A 75 -6.39 -22.55 -12.48
CA PHE A 75 -7.05 -22.14 -13.71
C PHE A 75 -6.97 -23.27 -14.74
N GLU A 76 -8.07 -24.00 -14.98
CA GLU A 76 -8.07 -25.20 -15.83
C GLU A 76 -7.79 -24.88 -17.30
N ASP A 77 -8.48 -23.87 -17.84
CA ASP A 77 -8.29 -23.40 -19.21
C ASP A 77 -6.85 -22.87 -19.38
N PRO A 78 -6.05 -23.45 -20.31
CA PRO A 78 -4.66 -23.05 -20.53
C PRO A 78 -4.50 -21.59 -20.97
N VAL A 79 -5.45 -21.03 -21.72
CA VAL A 79 -5.43 -19.63 -22.17
C VAL A 79 -5.69 -18.70 -20.99
N VAL A 80 -6.68 -19.03 -20.15
CA VAL A 80 -6.97 -18.27 -18.93
C VAL A 80 -5.79 -18.34 -17.96
N ARG A 81 -5.20 -19.53 -17.79
CA ARG A 81 -4.04 -19.75 -16.93
C ARG A 81 -2.84 -18.92 -17.36
N GLU A 82 -2.53 -18.87 -18.66
CA GLU A 82 -1.43 -18.05 -19.16
C GLU A 82 -1.71 -16.55 -18.98
N ARG A 83 -2.94 -16.09 -19.27
CA ARG A 83 -3.32 -14.69 -19.02
C ARG A 83 -3.19 -14.33 -17.54
N LYS A 84 -3.68 -15.17 -16.63
CA LYS A 84 -3.60 -14.95 -15.17
C LYS A 84 -2.16 -15.01 -14.67
N PHE A 85 -1.36 -15.91 -15.22
CA PHE A 85 0.06 -15.99 -14.93
C PHE A 85 0.80 -14.69 -15.29
N GLN A 86 0.59 -14.15 -16.49
CA GLN A 86 1.20 -12.88 -16.88
C GLN A 86 0.61 -11.68 -16.10
N ALA A 87 -0.65 -11.76 -15.67
CA ALA A 87 -1.29 -10.69 -14.89
C ALA A 87 -0.67 -10.44 -13.50
N MET A 88 0.22 -11.31 -13.02
CA MET A 88 0.96 -11.10 -11.75
C MET A 88 1.79 -9.80 -11.74
N THR A 89 2.12 -9.28 -12.92
CA THR A 89 2.88 -8.03 -13.09
C THR A 89 2.06 -6.97 -13.84
N ALA A 90 0.75 -7.14 -13.93
CA ALA A 90 -0.12 -6.15 -14.58
C ALA A 90 -0.15 -4.82 -13.81
N VAL A 91 -0.47 -3.71 -14.49
CA VAL A 91 -0.57 -2.37 -13.87
C VAL A 91 -1.47 -2.40 -12.62
N TRP A 92 -2.67 -2.95 -12.74
CA TRP A 92 -3.60 -3.06 -11.61
C TRP A 92 -3.03 -3.90 -10.45
N ARG A 93 -2.27 -4.96 -10.75
CA ARG A 93 -1.74 -5.90 -9.75
C ARG A 93 -0.58 -5.31 -8.98
N ILE A 94 0.32 -4.59 -9.66
CA ILE A 94 1.44 -3.86 -9.04
C ILE A 94 0.91 -2.72 -8.17
N ALA A 95 -0.13 -2.02 -8.62
CA ALA A 95 -0.77 -0.98 -7.82
C ALA A 95 -1.47 -1.55 -6.58
N ALA A 96 -2.24 -2.64 -6.73
CA ALA A 96 -2.86 -3.34 -5.61
C ALA A 96 -1.81 -3.84 -4.59
N HIS A 97 -0.70 -4.41 -5.08
CA HIS A 97 0.43 -4.84 -4.26
C HIS A 97 1.01 -3.70 -3.44
N ALA A 98 1.31 -2.57 -4.09
CA ALA A 98 1.88 -1.41 -3.44
C ALA A 98 0.98 -0.89 -2.33
N LEU A 99 -0.33 -0.79 -2.59
CA LEU A 99 -1.33 -0.36 -1.61
C LEU A 99 -1.49 -1.38 -0.47
N TRP A 100 -1.48 -2.67 -0.77
CA TRP A 100 -1.60 -3.74 0.22
C TRP A 100 -0.47 -3.71 1.24
N PHE A 101 0.78 -3.60 0.77
CA PHE A 101 1.93 -3.49 1.68
C PHE A 101 1.97 -2.14 2.39
N THR A 102 1.55 -1.06 1.74
CA THR A 102 1.45 0.26 2.37
C THR A 102 0.48 0.22 3.55
N ASP A 103 -0.75 -0.27 3.36
CA ASP A 103 -1.71 -0.40 4.45
C ASP A 103 -1.20 -1.33 5.56
N ARG A 104 -0.57 -2.44 5.18
CA ARG A 104 0.02 -3.38 6.13
C ARG A 104 1.11 -2.75 7.00
N ASP A 105 1.97 -1.92 6.41
CA ASP A 105 3.08 -1.28 7.11
C ASP A 105 2.59 -0.09 7.96
N LEU A 106 1.57 0.65 7.50
CA LEU A 106 0.90 1.69 8.29
C LEU A 106 0.09 1.08 9.46
N GLY A 107 -0.48 -0.11 9.27
CA GLY A 107 -1.21 -0.89 10.28
C GLY A 107 -0.36 -1.88 11.07
N VAL A 108 0.96 -1.72 11.11
CA VAL A 108 1.88 -2.74 11.64
C VAL A 108 1.63 -3.12 13.11
N LEU A 109 1.03 -2.23 13.91
CA LEU A 109 0.71 -2.48 15.32
C LEU A 109 -0.70 -3.07 15.53
N GLU A 110 -1.50 -3.23 14.47
CA GLU A 110 -2.88 -3.67 14.59
C GLU A 110 -3.00 -5.18 14.69
N ALA A 111 -3.59 -5.64 15.79
CA ALA A 111 -3.95 -7.04 15.94
C ALA A 111 -5.05 -7.41 14.93
N GLY A 112 -4.78 -8.42 14.10
CA GLY A 112 -5.77 -8.93 13.14
C GLY A 112 -5.97 -8.03 11.92
N TRP A 113 -4.97 -7.22 11.55
CA TRP A 113 -4.98 -6.42 10.33
C TRP A 113 -5.49 -7.22 9.11
N ALA A 114 -6.35 -6.58 8.34
CA ALA A 114 -6.82 -7.03 7.04
C ALA A 114 -7.04 -5.81 6.13
N PRO A 115 -6.80 -5.95 4.82
CA PRO A 115 -7.07 -4.87 3.89
C PRO A 115 -8.59 -4.61 3.78
N PRO A 116 -9.02 -3.42 3.33
CA PRO A 116 -10.43 -3.14 3.09
C PRO A 116 -11.02 -4.07 2.03
N GLU A 117 -12.32 -4.38 2.11
CA GLU A 117 -13.02 -5.09 1.03
C GLU A 117 -12.94 -4.29 -0.28
N PRO A 118 -12.83 -4.95 -1.45
CA PRO A 118 -12.87 -6.40 -1.72
C PRO A 118 -11.49 -7.10 -1.72
N PHE A 119 -10.47 -6.42 -1.20
CA PHE A 119 -9.11 -6.96 -1.10
C PHE A 119 -9.02 -8.01 0.00
N SER A 120 -8.03 -8.89 -0.09
CA SER A 120 -7.86 -9.99 0.85
C SER A 120 -6.43 -10.10 1.33
N VAL A 121 -6.25 -10.59 2.57
CA VAL A 121 -4.94 -11.01 3.07
C VAL A 121 -4.30 -12.06 2.17
N ARG A 122 -5.10 -12.84 1.44
CA ARG A 122 -4.63 -13.89 0.52
C ARG A 122 -4.09 -13.38 -0.80
N ASP A 123 -4.32 -12.12 -1.14
CA ASP A 123 -3.93 -11.58 -2.46
C ASP A 123 -2.41 -11.60 -2.68
N GLU A 124 -1.64 -11.59 -1.59
CA GLU A 124 -0.18 -11.63 -1.58
C GLU A 124 0.38 -13.01 -1.17
N GLU A 125 -0.47 -14.04 -1.10
CA GLU A 125 0.00 -15.42 -0.92
C GLU A 125 0.68 -15.92 -2.21
N ALA A 126 1.70 -16.77 -2.05
CA ALA A 126 2.37 -17.39 -3.19
C ALA A 126 1.36 -18.11 -4.09
N TYR A 127 1.61 -18.07 -5.39
CA TYR A 127 0.79 -18.67 -6.46
C TYR A 127 -0.57 -18.00 -6.70
N VAL A 128 -1.09 -17.21 -5.75
CA VAL A 128 -2.41 -16.58 -5.87
C VAL A 128 -2.39 -15.44 -6.88
N VAL A 129 -3.33 -15.48 -7.82
CA VAL A 129 -3.68 -14.37 -8.70
C VAL A 129 -5.07 -13.86 -8.29
N PRO A 130 -5.18 -12.68 -7.67
CA PRO A 130 -6.47 -12.16 -7.26
C PRO A 130 -7.38 -11.84 -8.46
N PRO A 131 -8.68 -11.59 -8.22
CA PRO A 131 -9.55 -10.98 -9.22
C PRO A 131 -8.92 -9.68 -9.74
N THR A 132 -9.16 -9.36 -11.00
CA THR A 132 -8.74 -8.07 -11.56
C THR A 132 -9.52 -6.97 -10.87
N TYR A 133 -8.82 -6.04 -10.21
CA TYR A 133 -9.47 -4.91 -9.56
C TYR A 133 -9.81 -3.80 -10.54
N SER A 134 -10.95 -3.16 -10.32
CA SER A 134 -11.34 -1.96 -11.05
C SER A 134 -10.53 -0.76 -10.59
N ARG A 135 -10.49 0.29 -11.41
CA ARG A 135 -9.90 1.58 -11.03
C ARG A 135 -10.55 2.14 -9.77
N GLU A 136 -11.88 2.08 -9.70
CA GLU A 136 -12.64 2.57 -8.55
C GLU A 136 -12.22 1.87 -7.25
N GLN A 137 -12.04 0.54 -7.29
CA GLN A 137 -11.57 -0.23 -6.13
C GLN A 137 -10.15 0.20 -5.71
N LEU A 138 -9.23 0.39 -6.66
CA LEU A 138 -7.87 0.84 -6.35
C LEU A 138 -7.82 2.29 -5.86
N PHE A 139 -8.63 3.19 -6.39
CA PHE A 139 -8.73 4.56 -5.87
C PHE A 139 -9.33 4.59 -4.46
N GLY A 140 -10.34 3.75 -4.19
CA GLY A 140 -10.89 3.60 -2.84
C GLY A 140 -9.85 3.09 -1.84
N TYR A 141 -9.00 2.14 -2.24
CA TYR A 141 -7.92 1.65 -1.40
C TYR A 141 -6.79 2.69 -1.24
N LEU A 142 -6.48 3.44 -2.30
CA LEU A 142 -5.52 4.54 -2.24
C LEU A 142 -5.95 5.61 -1.24
N ASP A 143 -7.22 6.02 -1.26
CA ASP A 143 -7.78 6.97 -0.30
C ASP A 143 -7.82 6.40 1.13
N HIS A 144 -8.01 5.09 1.28
CA HIS A 144 -7.86 4.42 2.58
C HIS A 144 -6.42 4.57 3.08
N CYS A 145 -5.41 4.23 2.27
CA CYS A 145 -4.00 4.38 2.66
C CYS A 145 -3.61 5.83 3.01
N ARG A 146 -4.16 6.83 2.30
CA ARG A 146 -3.95 8.25 2.63
C ARG A 146 -4.42 8.59 4.05
N ARG A 147 -5.65 8.20 4.40
CA ARG A 147 -6.21 8.43 5.73
C ARG A 147 -5.40 7.71 6.81
N ARG A 148 -4.97 6.48 6.53
CA ARG A 148 -4.14 5.68 7.44
C ARG A 148 -2.80 6.35 7.73
N ALA A 149 -2.16 6.90 6.70
CA ALA A 149 -0.93 7.65 6.86
C ALA A 149 -1.16 8.91 7.71
N ASP A 150 -2.19 9.69 7.41
CA ASP A 150 -2.53 10.90 8.18
C ASP A 150 -2.81 10.58 9.66
N GLU A 151 -3.63 9.56 9.93
CA GLU A 151 -3.97 9.11 11.28
C GLU A 151 -2.73 8.63 12.04
N LEU A 152 -1.90 7.78 11.43
CA LEU A 152 -0.71 7.26 12.08
C LEU A 152 0.28 8.38 12.43
N PHE A 153 0.61 9.24 11.46
CA PHE A 153 1.64 10.27 11.65
C PHE A 153 1.17 11.48 12.47
N ALA A 154 -0.14 11.68 12.65
CA ALA A 154 -0.66 12.71 13.54
C ALA A 154 -0.28 12.47 15.02
N ASP A 155 -0.23 11.20 15.44
CA ASP A 155 0.02 10.80 16.84
C ASP A 155 1.39 10.13 17.04
N LEU A 156 2.20 9.99 15.98
CA LEU A 156 3.49 9.32 16.04
C LEU A 156 4.56 10.19 16.72
N THR A 157 5.07 9.72 17.86
CA THR A 157 6.19 10.34 18.58
C THR A 157 7.51 9.64 18.24
N ASP A 158 8.64 10.31 18.48
CA ASP A 158 9.98 9.71 18.31
C ASP A 158 10.17 8.47 19.18
N ALA A 159 9.63 8.48 20.40
CA ALA A 159 9.71 7.35 21.31
C ALA A 159 8.95 6.13 20.77
N HIS A 160 7.74 6.32 20.22
CA HIS A 160 6.98 5.24 19.60
C HIS A 160 7.66 4.73 18.33
N ALA A 161 8.18 5.64 17.50
CA ALA A 161 8.85 5.26 16.27
C ALA A 161 10.19 4.53 16.51
N ALA A 162 10.93 4.89 17.56
CA ALA A 162 12.16 4.21 17.96
C ALA A 162 11.92 2.84 18.61
N ALA A 163 10.69 2.53 19.03
CA ALA A 163 10.38 1.26 19.67
C ALA A 163 10.45 0.10 18.67
N ASP A 164 11.04 -1.00 19.12
CA ASP A 164 11.08 -2.25 18.36
C ASP A 164 9.72 -2.92 18.35
N LEU A 165 9.39 -3.53 17.21
CA LEU A 165 8.22 -4.38 17.10
C LEU A 165 8.39 -5.63 17.98
N PRO A 166 7.28 -6.13 18.58
CA PRO A 166 7.33 -7.32 19.42
C PRO A 166 7.97 -8.51 18.69
N GLU A 167 8.72 -9.35 19.40
CA GLU A 167 9.48 -10.47 18.81
C GLU A 167 8.57 -11.45 18.04
N GLN A 168 7.33 -11.63 18.48
CA GLN A 168 6.34 -12.47 17.80
C GLN A 168 5.80 -11.87 16.49
N HIS A 169 6.07 -10.60 16.20
CA HIS A 169 5.70 -9.97 14.93
C HIS A 169 6.60 -10.49 13.80
N ARG A 170 6.09 -10.55 12.56
CA ARG A 170 6.88 -11.02 11.39
C ARG A 170 8.19 -10.25 11.16
N ASN A 171 8.24 -9.00 11.65
CA ASN A 171 9.39 -8.10 11.61
C ASN A 171 9.90 -7.81 13.04
N GLY A 172 9.78 -8.75 13.96
CA GLY A 172 10.15 -8.57 15.37
C GLY A 172 11.59 -8.10 15.54
N GLY A 173 11.82 -7.21 16.51
CA GLY A 173 13.13 -6.59 16.74
C GLY A 173 13.54 -5.51 15.73
N THR A 174 12.66 -5.16 14.79
CA THR A 174 12.84 -4.00 13.90
C THR A 174 12.06 -2.82 14.46
N SER A 175 12.65 -1.61 14.44
CA SER A 175 11.94 -0.41 14.91
C SER A 175 10.76 -0.05 14.01
N LEU A 176 9.73 0.55 14.61
CA LEU A 176 8.57 1.08 13.86
C LEU A 176 9.02 2.07 12.77
N ALA A 177 9.97 2.95 13.08
CA ALA A 177 10.54 3.90 12.13
C ALA A 177 11.13 3.21 10.90
N ALA A 178 11.88 2.11 11.10
CA ALA A 178 12.47 1.37 9.99
C ALA A 178 11.41 0.75 9.08
N ILE A 179 10.32 0.22 9.65
CA ILE A 179 9.19 -0.27 8.86
C ILE A 179 8.53 0.85 8.07
N LEU A 180 8.25 2.00 8.70
CA LEU A 180 7.57 3.11 8.02
C LEU A 180 8.43 3.73 6.93
N VAL A 181 9.75 3.83 7.11
CA VAL A 181 10.66 4.30 6.07
C VAL A 181 10.76 3.29 4.93
N GLN A 182 10.85 1.99 5.24
CA GLN A 182 10.86 0.94 4.22
C GLN A 182 9.57 0.89 3.40
N GLY A 183 8.41 1.03 4.05
CA GLY A 183 7.11 1.07 3.38
C GLY A 183 7.00 2.25 2.41
N ALA A 184 7.51 3.43 2.77
CA ALA A 184 7.52 4.59 1.88
C ALA A 184 8.38 4.34 0.64
N MET A 185 9.57 3.74 0.81
CA MET A 185 10.46 3.37 -0.30
C MET A 185 9.83 2.29 -1.20
N HIS A 186 9.15 1.31 -0.62
CA HIS A 186 8.47 0.24 -1.33
C HIS A 186 7.33 0.78 -2.20
N LEU A 187 6.48 1.65 -1.64
CA LEU A 187 5.43 2.34 -2.37
C LEU A 187 6.00 3.16 -3.53
N GLN A 188 7.08 3.90 -3.29
CA GLN A 188 7.74 4.72 -4.30
C GLN A 188 8.31 3.88 -5.44
N LEU A 189 8.93 2.74 -5.13
CA LEU A 189 9.44 1.80 -6.12
C LEU A 189 8.34 1.37 -7.09
N HIS A 190 7.18 0.94 -6.57
CA HIS A 190 6.10 0.43 -7.40
C HIS A 190 5.37 1.53 -8.20
N SER A 191 5.20 2.72 -7.62
CA SER A 191 4.69 3.86 -8.40
C SER A 191 5.62 4.20 -9.57
N ALA A 192 6.93 4.24 -9.32
CA ALA A 192 7.94 4.49 -10.34
C ALA A 192 7.99 3.39 -11.41
N GLN A 193 7.79 2.11 -11.05
CA GLN A 193 7.69 1.01 -12.01
C GLN A 193 6.52 1.20 -12.99
N ILE A 194 5.32 1.51 -12.48
CA ILE A 194 4.14 1.77 -13.31
C ILE A 194 4.40 2.99 -14.20
N ARG A 195 4.90 4.08 -13.63
CA ARG A 195 5.24 5.30 -14.37
C ARG A 195 6.20 5.00 -15.53
N THR A 196 7.25 4.23 -15.26
CA THR A 196 8.27 3.86 -16.26
C THR A 196 7.65 3.03 -17.38
N PHE A 197 6.80 2.05 -17.03
CA PHE A 197 6.09 1.25 -18.01
C PHE A 197 5.19 2.10 -18.91
N LEU A 198 4.35 2.98 -18.33
CA LEU A 198 3.47 3.85 -19.10
C LEU A 198 4.25 4.78 -20.04
N ARG A 199 5.37 5.34 -19.58
CA ARG A 199 6.27 6.14 -20.43
C ARG A 199 6.83 5.34 -21.60
N ALA A 200 7.21 4.08 -21.37
CA ALA A 200 7.69 3.20 -22.44
C ALA A 200 6.60 2.89 -23.48
N GLN A 201 5.32 2.98 -23.10
CA GLN A 201 4.17 2.90 -24.00
C GLN A 201 3.79 4.26 -24.64
N GLY A 202 4.58 5.32 -24.43
CA GLY A 202 4.32 6.66 -24.94
C GLY A 202 3.27 7.46 -24.16
N ILE A 203 2.81 6.95 -23.01
CA ILE A 203 1.84 7.62 -22.15
C ILE A 203 2.55 8.53 -21.16
N ARG A 204 2.14 9.80 -21.11
CA ARG A 204 2.59 10.78 -20.11
C ARG A 204 1.41 11.12 -19.19
N CYS A 205 1.54 10.77 -17.92
CA CYS A 205 0.55 11.11 -16.89
C CYS A 205 0.87 12.52 -16.38
N SER A 206 -0.14 13.41 -16.33
CA SER A 206 0.01 14.85 -16.05
C SER A 206 0.68 15.15 -14.71
N ASP A 207 1.29 16.33 -14.62
CA ASP A 207 2.29 16.87 -13.66
C ASP A 207 3.73 16.89 -14.20
N GLU A 208 3.92 16.59 -15.50
CA GLU A 208 5.08 17.02 -16.32
C GLU A 208 4.77 18.28 -17.13
#